data_AF-A0AAV3B9P8-F1
#
_entry.id   AF-A0AAV3B9P8-F1
#
_cell.length_a   1.000
_cell.length_b   1.000
_cell.length_c   1.000
_cell.angle_alpha   90.00
_cell.angle_beta   90.00
_cell.angle_gamma   90.00
#
_symmetry.space_group_name_H-M   'P 1'
#
loop_
_entity.id
_entity.type
_entity.pdbx_description
1 polymer ?
#
loop_
_entity_poly.entity_id
_entity_poly.type
_entity_poly.pdbx_seq_one_letter_code
_entity_poly.pdbx_strand_id
1 'polypeptide(L)'
;MAASEAGGSSDDAFSTFYTEVKQIEKRDSVLTPKQQIERLTRPGSSYFNLNPFEVLQLDPEATDEDLKKRFRQLSILVHPDKNPDDADRAQKAFEAVNKAYKQLLDTEQKKRALDVIQAGHEYVEHIVKEKKKQLKKEGKPIIVDEDDTEVFKQAVYKQTMKLFAELEIKRKERETKEMHERKRQREEEIEAEEKAKRDKEWQKNFEESRDGRVDSWRNFQAHTKTKKKEKKARTFLKPPKVKMEQRE
;
A
#
# COMPACT_ATOMS: atom_id res chain seq x y z
N MET A 1 -57.40 -36.14 -44.43
CA MET A 1 -55.92 -35.98 -44.43
C MET A 1 -55.58 -34.62 -43.84
N ALA A 2 -54.31 -34.35 -43.53
CA ALA A 2 -53.90 -33.23 -42.66
C ALA A 2 -52.82 -32.35 -43.32
N ALA A 3 -52.67 -31.12 -42.77
CA ALA A 3 -51.68 -30.08 -43.10
C ALA A 3 -51.74 -29.48 -44.53
N SER A 4 -51.38 -28.21 -44.80
CA SER A 4 -51.28 -26.96 -43.98
C SER A 4 -51.20 -25.75 -44.98
N GLU A 5 -50.83 -24.49 -44.72
CA GLU A 5 -50.12 -23.79 -43.62
C GLU A 5 -50.40 -22.26 -43.60
N ALA A 6 -50.15 -21.61 -42.45
CA ALA A 6 -49.81 -20.19 -42.20
C ALA A 6 -50.39 -18.98 -43.00
N GLY A 7 -50.77 -17.94 -42.24
CA GLY A 7 -51.06 -16.58 -42.73
C GLY A 7 -51.35 -15.60 -41.57
N GLY A 8 -50.31 -15.19 -40.83
CA GLY A 8 -50.44 -14.43 -39.57
C GLY A 8 -51.03 -13.02 -39.71
N SER A 9 -51.77 -12.57 -38.68
CA SER A 9 -52.37 -11.23 -38.60
C SER A 9 -51.32 -10.12 -38.51
N SER A 10 -51.71 -8.88 -38.83
CA SER A 10 -50.88 -7.69 -38.61
C SER A 10 -50.48 -7.48 -37.13
N ASP A 11 -51.20 -8.11 -36.20
CA ASP A 11 -50.85 -8.16 -34.77
C ASP A 11 -49.53 -8.89 -34.50
N ASP A 12 -49.19 -9.89 -35.31
CA ASP A 12 -47.99 -10.73 -35.11
C ASP A 12 -46.72 -9.94 -35.46
N ALA A 13 -46.80 -9.11 -36.51
CA ALA A 13 -45.79 -8.12 -36.86
C ALA A 13 -45.66 -7.03 -35.78
N PHE A 14 -46.78 -6.53 -35.22
CA PHE A 14 -46.76 -5.53 -34.15
C PHE A 14 -46.18 -6.09 -32.85
N SER A 15 -46.53 -7.34 -32.48
CA SER A 15 -45.98 -8.07 -31.34
C SER A 15 -44.47 -8.28 -31.48
N THR A 16 -44.02 -8.72 -32.66
CA THR A 16 -42.59 -8.89 -32.99
C THR A 16 -41.83 -7.58 -32.82
N PHE A 17 -42.33 -6.48 -33.42
CA PHE A 17 -41.77 -5.13 -33.27
C PHE A 17 -41.69 -4.69 -31.79
N TYR A 18 -42.74 -4.94 -31.00
CA TYR A 18 -42.76 -4.61 -29.57
C TYR A 18 -41.71 -5.42 -28.77
N THR A 19 -41.39 -6.65 -29.18
CA THR A 19 -40.32 -7.45 -28.55
C THR A 19 -38.92 -6.98 -28.93
N GLU A 20 -38.73 -6.46 -30.15
CA GLU A 20 -37.46 -5.94 -30.64
C GLU A 20 -37.08 -4.64 -29.91
N VAL A 21 -38.01 -3.70 -29.79
CA VAL A 21 -37.84 -2.46 -28.99
C VAL A 21 -37.44 -2.78 -27.54
N LYS A 22 -38.09 -3.78 -26.93
CA LYS A 22 -37.85 -4.20 -25.53
C LYS A 22 -36.46 -4.81 -25.28
N GLN A 23 -35.80 -5.33 -26.31
CA GLN A 23 -34.43 -5.84 -26.19
C GLN A 23 -33.38 -4.81 -26.64
N ILE A 24 -33.79 -3.86 -27.49
CA ILE A 24 -33.01 -2.65 -27.79
C ILE A 24 -32.75 -1.84 -26.52
N GLU A 25 -33.76 -1.54 -25.69
CA GLU A 25 -33.53 -0.86 -24.40
C GLU A 25 -32.60 -1.65 -23.45
N LYS A 26 -32.64 -2.99 -23.53
CA LYS A 26 -31.81 -3.89 -22.74
C LYS A 26 -30.33 -3.92 -23.19
N ARG A 27 -30.03 -3.58 -24.45
CA ARG A 27 -28.65 -3.49 -24.96
C ARG A 27 -27.92 -2.27 -24.36
N ASP A 28 -28.66 -1.18 -24.16
CA ASP A 28 -28.12 0.12 -23.73
C ASP A 28 -28.02 0.21 -22.18
N SER A 29 -28.48 -0.84 -21.47
CA SER A 29 -28.33 -1.05 -20.03
C SER A 29 -26.99 -1.72 -19.62
N VAL A 30 -26.15 -2.16 -20.56
CA VAL A 30 -24.93 -2.94 -20.26
C VAL A 30 -23.75 -2.39 -21.04
N LEU A 31 -22.71 -1.91 -20.33
CA LEU A 31 -21.45 -1.47 -20.93
C LEU A 31 -20.84 -2.59 -21.79
N THR A 32 -20.44 -2.26 -23.01
CA THR A 32 -19.76 -3.20 -23.91
C THR A 32 -18.43 -3.68 -23.29
N PRO A 33 -17.90 -4.86 -23.69
CA PRO A 33 -16.61 -5.35 -23.21
C PRO A 33 -15.49 -4.30 -23.25
N LYS A 34 -15.36 -3.58 -24.37
CA LYS A 34 -14.35 -2.53 -24.56
C LYS A 34 -14.57 -1.33 -23.62
N GLN A 35 -15.80 -0.85 -23.46
CA GLN A 35 -16.11 0.23 -22.49
C GLN A 35 -15.90 -0.22 -21.03
N GLN A 36 -16.15 -1.48 -20.69
CA GLN A 36 -15.95 -1.98 -19.32
C GLN A 36 -14.46 -2.15 -18.98
N ILE A 37 -13.67 -2.61 -19.94
CA ILE A 37 -12.20 -2.62 -19.86
C ILE A 37 -11.68 -1.18 -19.71
N GLU A 38 -12.17 -0.24 -20.53
CA GLU A 38 -11.81 1.18 -20.45
C GLU A 38 -12.19 1.78 -19.08
N ARG A 39 -13.41 1.57 -18.58
CA ARG A 39 -13.86 2.05 -17.26
C ARG A 39 -12.92 1.63 -16.15
N LEU A 40 -12.46 0.37 -16.19
CA LEU A 40 -11.61 -0.24 -15.17
C LEU A 40 -10.10 0.02 -15.36
N THR A 41 -9.65 0.49 -16.53
CA THR A 41 -8.22 0.72 -16.84
C THR A 41 -7.86 2.16 -17.23
N ARG A 42 -8.85 3.08 -17.32
CA ARG A 42 -8.64 4.51 -17.56
C ARG A 42 -7.61 5.15 -16.61
N PRO A 43 -6.96 6.26 -16.98
CA PRO A 43 -6.15 7.04 -16.04
C PRO A 43 -6.93 7.36 -14.75
N GLY A 44 -6.30 7.17 -13.59
CA GLY A 44 -6.95 7.30 -12.29
C GLY A 44 -7.85 6.13 -11.86
N SER A 45 -7.96 5.05 -12.66
CA SER A 45 -8.65 3.81 -12.26
C SER A 45 -8.15 3.24 -10.93
N SER A 46 -6.86 3.42 -10.59
CA SER A 46 -6.29 3.05 -9.28
C SER A 46 -6.91 3.74 -8.07
N TYR A 47 -7.65 4.85 -8.26
CA TYR A 47 -8.43 5.57 -7.26
C TYR A 47 -9.90 5.12 -7.27
N PHE A 48 -10.53 5.03 -8.44
CA PHE A 48 -11.92 4.60 -8.57
C PHE A 48 -12.13 3.12 -8.18
N ASN A 49 -11.15 2.26 -8.48
CA ASN A 49 -11.20 0.82 -8.19
C ASN A 49 -10.92 0.49 -6.69
N LEU A 50 -10.89 1.50 -5.81
CA LEU A 50 -10.74 1.31 -4.36
C LEU A 50 -12.06 0.96 -3.66
N ASN A 51 -13.21 1.43 -4.20
CA ASN A 51 -14.51 0.98 -3.76
C ASN A 51 -14.91 -0.30 -4.53
N PRO A 52 -15.01 -1.46 -3.87
CA PRO A 52 -15.34 -2.71 -4.57
C PRO A 52 -16.78 -2.76 -5.10
N PHE A 53 -17.72 -2.00 -4.50
CA PHE A 53 -19.10 -1.90 -4.98
C PHE A 53 -19.17 -1.21 -6.35
N GLU A 54 -18.41 -0.12 -6.53
CA GLU A 54 -18.27 0.58 -7.82
C GLU A 54 -17.62 -0.29 -8.90
N VAL A 55 -16.58 -1.05 -8.54
CA VAL A 55 -15.93 -1.99 -9.46
C VAL A 55 -16.94 -3.01 -9.99
N LEU A 56 -17.79 -3.55 -9.12
CA LEU A 56 -18.79 -4.57 -9.48
C LEU A 56 -20.15 -4.01 -9.96
N GLN A 57 -20.35 -2.69 -9.91
CA GLN A 57 -21.61 -2.02 -10.22
C GLN A 57 -22.77 -2.61 -9.41
N LEU A 58 -22.54 -2.67 -8.10
CA LEU A 58 -23.47 -3.13 -7.07
C LEU A 58 -23.88 -1.96 -6.18
N ASP A 59 -25.13 -1.99 -5.74
CA ASP A 59 -25.61 -1.14 -4.66
C ASP A 59 -24.97 -1.59 -3.31
N PRO A 60 -24.67 -0.68 -2.37
CA PRO A 60 -24.27 -1.04 -1.01
C PRO A 60 -25.22 -2.01 -0.29
N GLU A 61 -26.53 -1.94 -0.57
CA GLU A 61 -27.55 -2.83 -0.01
C GLU A 61 -27.68 -4.18 -0.75
N ALA A 62 -26.91 -4.42 -1.82
CA ALA A 62 -27.07 -5.60 -2.68
C ALA A 62 -26.75 -6.94 -1.97
N THR A 63 -27.50 -7.98 -2.34
CA THR A 63 -27.38 -9.30 -1.71
C THR A 63 -26.11 -10.05 -2.14
N ASP A 64 -25.71 -11.04 -1.35
CA ASP A 64 -24.59 -11.93 -1.69
C ASP A 64 -24.89 -12.84 -2.89
N GLU A 65 -26.15 -12.95 -3.33
CA GLU A 65 -26.46 -13.54 -4.63
C GLU A 65 -26.13 -12.57 -5.76
N ASP A 66 -26.50 -11.31 -5.63
CA ASP A 66 -26.32 -10.30 -6.66
C ASP A 66 -24.84 -9.96 -6.85
N LEU A 67 -24.06 -9.99 -5.76
CA LEU A 67 -22.60 -10.05 -5.78
C LEU A 67 -22.07 -11.15 -6.70
N LYS A 68 -22.58 -12.39 -6.56
CA LYS A 68 -22.18 -13.55 -7.38
C LYS A 68 -22.69 -13.42 -8.83
N LYS A 69 -23.89 -12.87 -9.05
CA LYS A 69 -24.46 -12.62 -10.38
C LYS A 69 -23.63 -11.58 -11.15
N ARG A 70 -23.34 -10.42 -10.53
CA ARG A 70 -22.53 -9.34 -11.12
C ARG A 70 -21.09 -9.77 -11.37
N PHE A 71 -20.43 -10.43 -10.40
CA PHE A 71 -19.08 -10.95 -10.61
C PHE A 71 -19.00 -11.85 -11.85
N ARG A 72 -19.91 -12.83 -11.99
CA ARG A 72 -19.96 -13.72 -13.17
C ARG A 72 -20.17 -12.94 -14.48
N GLN A 73 -21.09 -11.97 -14.50
CA GLN A 73 -21.34 -11.12 -15.67
C GLN A 73 -20.07 -10.35 -16.07
N LEU A 74 -19.45 -9.64 -15.12
CA LEU A 74 -18.29 -8.80 -15.40
C LEU A 74 -17.05 -9.61 -15.77
N SER A 75 -16.77 -10.71 -15.07
CA SER A 75 -15.66 -11.61 -15.40
C SER A 75 -15.73 -12.17 -16.82
N ILE A 76 -16.93 -12.38 -17.38
CA ILE A 76 -17.11 -12.80 -18.78
C ILE A 76 -16.86 -11.63 -19.74
N LEU A 77 -17.31 -10.42 -19.42
CA LEU A 77 -17.12 -9.23 -20.26
C LEU A 77 -15.64 -8.81 -20.36
N VAL A 78 -14.87 -8.89 -19.28
CA VAL A 78 -13.47 -8.43 -19.24
C VAL A 78 -12.42 -9.54 -19.36
N HIS A 79 -12.80 -10.77 -19.71
CA HIS A 79 -11.85 -11.89 -19.83
C HIS A 79 -10.85 -11.65 -20.98
N PRO A 80 -9.54 -11.92 -20.81
CA PRO A 80 -8.55 -11.75 -21.88
C PRO A 80 -8.87 -12.60 -23.13
N ASP A 81 -9.20 -13.89 -22.96
CA ASP A 81 -9.57 -14.81 -24.06
C ASP A 81 -10.76 -14.31 -24.91
N LYS A 82 -11.60 -13.44 -24.36
CA LYS A 82 -12.78 -12.86 -25.04
C LYS A 82 -12.51 -11.47 -25.62
N ASN A 83 -11.36 -10.89 -25.32
CA ASN A 83 -10.92 -9.57 -25.78
C ASN A 83 -9.46 -9.64 -26.30
N PRO A 84 -9.15 -10.50 -27.30
CA PRO A 84 -7.78 -10.73 -27.76
C PRO A 84 -7.12 -9.46 -28.32
N ASP A 85 -7.90 -8.54 -28.91
CA ASP A 85 -7.46 -7.20 -29.35
C ASP A 85 -6.78 -6.37 -28.24
N ASP A 86 -7.07 -6.69 -26.97
CA ASP A 86 -6.80 -5.81 -25.82
C ASP A 86 -6.49 -6.61 -24.53
N ALA A 87 -5.85 -7.77 -24.70
CA ALA A 87 -5.65 -8.75 -23.63
C ALA A 87 -4.97 -8.16 -22.38
N ASP A 88 -4.02 -7.22 -22.55
CA ASP A 88 -3.31 -6.55 -21.47
C ASP A 88 -4.19 -5.64 -20.60
N ARG A 89 -5.21 -4.99 -21.17
CA ARG A 89 -6.16 -4.19 -20.40
C ARG A 89 -7.32 -5.05 -19.90
N ALA A 90 -7.73 -6.05 -20.67
CA ALA A 90 -8.69 -7.07 -20.22
C ALA A 90 -8.21 -7.78 -18.94
N GLN A 91 -6.95 -8.25 -18.91
CA GLN A 91 -6.35 -8.87 -17.73
C GLN A 91 -6.37 -7.94 -16.50
N LYS A 92 -5.98 -6.67 -16.66
CA LYS A 92 -6.00 -5.67 -15.56
C LYS A 92 -7.41 -5.37 -15.07
N ALA A 93 -8.40 -5.31 -15.97
CA ALA A 93 -9.81 -5.16 -15.62
C ALA A 93 -10.36 -6.41 -14.89
N PHE A 94 -9.97 -7.60 -15.33
CA PHE A 94 -10.32 -8.86 -14.68
C PHE A 94 -9.72 -8.98 -13.27
N GLU A 95 -8.46 -8.58 -13.09
CA GLU A 95 -7.80 -8.52 -11.79
C GLU A 95 -8.50 -7.54 -10.84
N ALA A 96 -8.94 -6.37 -11.32
CA ALA A 96 -9.72 -5.42 -10.53
C ALA A 96 -11.07 -6.02 -10.08
N VAL A 97 -11.83 -6.64 -10.99
CA VAL A 97 -13.10 -7.32 -10.71
C VAL A 97 -12.93 -8.47 -9.71
N ASN A 98 -11.87 -9.28 -9.87
CA ASN A 98 -11.53 -10.39 -8.98
C ASN A 98 -11.11 -9.90 -7.58
N LYS A 99 -10.32 -8.81 -7.49
CA LYS A 99 -9.96 -8.17 -6.22
C LYS A 99 -11.21 -7.66 -5.49
N ALA A 100 -12.09 -6.94 -6.18
CA ALA A 100 -13.32 -6.40 -5.59
C ALA A 100 -14.25 -7.51 -5.09
N TYR A 101 -14.42 -8.59 -5.86
CA TYR A 101 -15.21 -9.75 -5.44
C TYR A 101 -14.63 -10.42 -4.19
N LYS A 102 -13.31 -10.64 -4.12
CA LYS A 102 -12.64 -11.19 -2.93
C LYS A 102 -12.80 -10.30 -1.70
N GLN A 103 -12.70 -8.98 -1.88
CA GLN A 103 -12.88 -7.99 -0.81
C GLN A 103 -14.32 -7.94 -0.26
N LEU A 104 -15.32 -8.27 -1.07
CA LEU A 104 -16.73 -8.36 -0.64
C LEU A 104 -17.15 -9.76 -0.17
N LEU A 105 -16.35 -10.79 -0.45
CA LEU A 105 -16.56 -12.16 0.04
C LEU A 105 -16.09 -12.32 1.50
N ASP A 106 -15.10 -11.54 1.92
CA ASP A 106 -14.68 -11.43 3.32
C ASP A 106 -15.62 -10.48 4.07
N THR A 107 -16.30 -11.00 5.10
CA THR A 107 -17.29 -10.27 5.90
C THR A 107 -16.71 -9.03 6.60
N GLU A 108 -15.46 -9.06 7.05
CA GLU A 108 -14.83 -7.91 7.71
C GLU A 108 -14.46 -6.84 6.68
N GLN A 109 -13.92 -7.25 5.53
CA GLN A 109 -13.60 -6.32 4.44
C GLN A 109 -14.85 -5.73 3.79
N LYS A 110 -15.92 -6.51 3.62
CA LYS A 110 -17.26 -6.03 3.20
C LYS A 110 -17.79 -4.99 4.18
N LYS A 111 -17.74 -5.28 5.49
CA LYS A 111 -18.18 -4.31 6.51
C LYS A 111 -17.36 -3.03 6.46
N ARG A 112 -16.02 -3.11 6.48
CA ARG A 112 -15.14 -1.94 6.41
C ARG A 112 -15.40 -1.07 5.16
N ALA A 113 -15.78 -1.68 4.03
CA ALA A 113 -16.17 -0.93 2.83
C ALA A 113 -17.52 -0.21 3.01
N LEU A 114 -18.51 -0.86 3.63
CA LEU A 114 -19.81 -0.23 3.97
C LEU A 114 -19.65 0.89 5.00
N ASP A 115 -18.84 0.70 6.04
CA ASP A 115 -18.55 1.71 7.07
C ASP A 115 -17.98 3.00 6.44
N VAL A 116 -17.19 2.89 5.37
CA VAL A 116 -16.62 4.03 4.62
C VAL A 116 -17.67 4.72 3.72
N ILE A 117 -18.59 3.96 3.13
CA ILE A 117 -19.70 4.51 2.35
C ILE A 117 -20.66 5.29 3.26
N GLN A 118 -21.00 4.72 4.41
CA GLN A 118 -21.83 5.35 5.43
C GLN A 118 -21.20 6.65 5.97
N ALA A 119 -19.90 6.63 6.31
CA ALA A 119 -19.18 7.84 6.71
C ALA A 119 -19.12 8.92 5.61
N GLY A 120 -19.16 8.51 4.33
CA GLY A 120 -19.29 9.42 3.19
C GLY A 120 -20.66 10.09 3.12
N HIS A 121 -21.73 9.34 3.39
CA HIS A 121 -23.11 9.84 3.45
C HIS A 121 -23.29 10.84 4.61
N GLU A 122 -22.98 10.42 5.84
CA GLU A 122 -23.17 11.21 7.06
C GLU A 122 -22.41 12.54 7.01
N TYR A 123 -21.22 12.58 6.41
CA TYR A 123 -20.44 13.80 6.21
C TYR A 123 -21.15 14.81 5.31
N VAL A 124 -21.77 14.35 4.22
CA VAL A 124 -22.50 15.22 3.30
C VAL A 124 -23.80 15.69 3.95
N GLU A 125 -24.56 14.81 4.61
CA GLU A 125 -25.74 15.20 5.41
C GLU A 125 -25.39 16.29 6.44
N HIS A 126 -24.27 16.13 7.16
CA HIS A 126 -23.81 17.11 8.13
C HIS A 126 -23.50 18.47 7.47
N ILE A 127 -22.82 18.48 6.32
CA ILE A 127 -22.56 19.72 5.56
C ILE A 127 -23.85 20.38 5.09
N VAL A 128 -24.79 19.64 4.49
CA VAL A 128 -26.09 20.18 4.06
C VAL A 128 -26.86 20.76 5.25
N LYS A 129 -26.83 20.08 6.39
CA LYS A 129 -27.49 20.50 7.64
C LYS A 129 -26.88 21.78 8.22
N GLU A 130 -25.56 21.94 8.20
CA GLU A 130 -24.90 23.18 8.63
C GLU A 130 -25.13 24.34 7.63
N LYS A 131 -25.08 24.09 6.31
CA LYS A 131 -25.45 25.08 5.29
C LYS A 131 -26.87 25.62 5.50
N LYS A 132 -27.85 24.73 5.69
CA LYS A 132 -29.25 25.10 5.96
C LYS A 132 -29.41 25.90 7.27
N LYS A 133 -28.68 25.54 8.32
CA LYS A 133 -28.61 26.34 9.57
C LYS A 133 -28.01 27.73 9.32
N GLN A 134 -26.96 27.84 8.51
CA GLN A 134 -26.29 29.11 8.23
C GLN A 134 -27.16 30.05 7.39
N LEU A 135 -27.77 29.56 6.30
CA LEU A 135 -28.71 30.36 5.49
C LEU A 135 -29.87 30.89 6.34
N LYS A 136 -30.41 30.06 7.25
CA LYS A 136 -31.45 30.47 8.21
C LYS A 136 -30.98 31.53 9.21
N LYS A 137 -29.71 31.54 9.64
CA LYS A 137 -29.12 32.60 10.46
C LYS A 137 -28.91 33.90 9.68
N GLU A 138 -28.57 33.79 8.40
CA GLU A 138 -28.31 34.92 7.50
C GLU A 138 -29.59 35.53 6.87
N GLY A 139 -30.77 35.00 7.20
CA GLY A 139 -32.06 35.47 6.65
C GLY A 139 -32.26 35.14 5.17
N LYS A 140 -31.42 34.28 4.59
CA LYS A 140 -31.46 33.88 3.18
C LYS A 140 -32.48 32.75 2.97
N PRO A 141 -33.06 32.60 1.76
CA PRO A 141 -33.93 31.47 1.44
C PRO A 141 -33.20 30.15 1.69
N ILE A 142 -33.88 29.19 2.32
CA ILE A 142 -33.32 27.88 2.69
C ILE A 142 -33.48 26.91 1.49
N ILE A 143 -32.97 27.35 0.33
CA ILE A 143 -32.86 26.54 -0.89
C ILE A 143 -31.37 26.24 -1.04
N VAL A 144 -31.01 24.96 -1.07
CA VAL A 144 -29.62 24.51 -1.28
C VAL A 144 -29.61 23.62 -2.52
N ASP A 145 -28.59 23.72 -3.36
CA ASP A 145 -28.48 22.87 -4.57
C ASP A 145 -28.46 21.36 -4.24
N GLU A 146 -28.10 21.04 -3.00
CA GLU A 146 -28.08 19.69 -2.41
C GLU A 146 -29.48 19.23 -1.90
N ASP A 147 -30.54 20.00 -2.16
CA ASP A 147 -31.94 19.54 -2.07
C ASP A 147 -32.36 18.74 -3.32
N ASP A 148 -31.62 18.84 -4.44
CA ASP A 148 -31.75 17.91 -5.56
C ASP A 148 -31.12 16.55 -5.19
N THR A 149 -31.91 15.49 -5.34
CA THR A 149 -31.53 14.11 -5.05
C THR A 149 -30.31 13.64 -5.86
N GLU A 150 -30.17 14.06 -7.11
CA GLU A 150 -29.02 13.66 -7.94
C GLU A 150 -27.75 14.44 -7.59
N VAL A 151 -27.88 15.71 -7.21
CA VAL A 151 -26.76 16.51 -6.69
C VAL A 151 -26.27 15.96 -5.36
N PHE A 152 -27.19 15.58 -4.45
CA PHE A 152 -26.87 14.93 -3.19
C PHE A 152 -26.14 13.59 -3.40
N LYS A 153 -26.68 12.68 -4.24
CA LYS A 153 -26.01 11.42 -4.62
C LYS A 153 -24.60 11.67 -5.17
N GLN A 154 -24.43 12.65 -6.05
CA GLN A 154 -23.13 12.97 -6.63
C GLN A 154 -22.15 13.52 -5.58
N ALA A 155 -22.62 14.30 -4.60
CA ALA A 155 -21.81 14.77 -3.47
C ALA A 155 -21.38 13.61 -2.55
N VAL A 156 -22.29 12.70 -2.20
CA VAL A 156 -21.99 11.49 -1.42
C VAL A 156 -20.98 10.60 -2.14
N TYR A 157 -21.15 10.34 -3.44
CA TYR A 157 -20.19 9.60 -4.26
C TYR A 157 -18.79 10.25 -4.24
N LYS A 158 -18.70 11.57 -4.49
CA LYS A 158 -17.42 12.32 -4.45
C LYS A 158 -16.72 12.20 -3.10
N GLN A 159 -17.45 12.35 -2.00
CA GLN A 159 -16.88 12.24 -0.65
C GLN A 159 -16.47 10.79 -0.32
N THR A 160 -17.29 9.81 -0.68
CA THR A 160 -17.01 8.39 -0.47
C THR A 160 -15.72 7.96 -1.20
N MET A 161 -15.56 8.33 -2.47
CA MET A 161 -14.32 8.08 -3.22
C MET A 161 -13.08 8.70 -2.54
N LYS A 162 -13.21 9.93 -2.02
CA LYS A 162 -12.15 10.60 -1.27
C LYS A 162 -11.77 9.84 0.00
N LEU A 163 -12.73 9.36 0.79
CA LEU A 163 -12.45 8.58 2.00
C LEU A 163 -11.71 7.27 1.69
N PHE A 164 -12.14 6.52 0.66
CA PHE A 164 -11.42 5.31 0.20
C PHE A 164 -9.97 5.61 -0.18
N ALA A 165 -9.73 6.72 -0.88
CA ALA A 165 -8.38 7.12 -1.29
C ALA A 165 -7.49 7.59 -0.13
N GLU A 166 -8.03 8.36 0.81
CA GLU A 166 -7.31 8.74 2.03
C GLU A 166 -6.88 7.50 2.85
N LEU A 167 -7.73 6.46 2.89
CA LEU A 167 -7.41 5.19 3.56
C LEU A 167 -6.34 4.38 2.81
N GLU A 168 -6.39 4.34 1.47
CA GLU A 168 -5.36 3.70 0.64
C GLU A 168 -3.98 4.40 0.79
N ILE A 169 -3.97 5.74 0.85
CA ILE A 169 -2.76 6.54 1.10
C ILE A 169 -2.21 6.20 2.49
N LYS A 170 -3.03 6.29 3.54
CA LYS A 170 -2.65 5.96 4.93
C LYS A 170 -2.20 4.50 5.10
N ARG A 171 -2.67 3.56 4.24
CA ARG A 171 -2.15 2.18 4.21
C ARG A 171 -0.75 2.13 3.60
N LYS A 172 -0.54 2.75 2.42
CA LYS A 172 0.75 2.79 1.73
C LYS A 172 1.84 3.51 2.52
N GLU A 173 1.51 4.60 3.19
CA GLU A 173 2.43 5.34 4.07
C GLU A 173 2.93 4.45 5.22
N ARG A 174 2.03 3.69 5.85
CA ARG A 174 2.36 2.72 6.90
C ARG A 174 3.17 1.54 6.37
N GLU A 175 2.76 0.93 5.25
CA GLU A 175 3.51 -0.15 4.57
C GLU A 175 4.95 0.28 4.24
N THR A 176 5.11 1.51 3.74
CA THR A 176 6.40 2.11 3.40
C THR A 176 7.24 2.39 4.66
N LYS A 177 6.63 2.94 5.72
CA LYS A 177 7.30 3.17 7.01
C LYS A 177 7.79 1.86 7.64
N GLU A 178 6.95 0.84 7.70
CA GLU A 178 7.31 -0.49 8.21
C GLU A 178 8.43 -1.12 7.38
N MET A 179 8.42 -0.97 6.06
CA MET A 179 9.49 -1.43 5.18
C MET A 179 10.83 -0.73 5.49
N HIS A 180 10.85 0.59 5.64
CA HIS A 180 12.05 1.34 6.02
C HIS A 180 12.54 1.01 7.44
N GLU A 181 11.63 0.69 8.37
CA GLU A 181 11.96 0.28 9.73
C GLU A 181 12.59 -1.11 9.76
N ARG A 182 11.99 -2.10 9.09
CA ARG A 182 12.57 -3.44 8.92
C ARG A 182 13.90 -3.42 8.18
N LYS A 183 14.08 -2.49 7.22
CA LYS A 183 15.36 -2.31 6.51
C LYS A 183 16.46 -1.82 7.47
N ARG A 184 16.20 -0.77 8.25
CA ARG A 184 17.16 -0.25 9.25
C ARG A 184 17.52 -1.30 10.29
N GLN A 185 16.53 -2.03 10.83
CA GLN A 185 16.78 -3.12 11.79
C GLN A 185 17.72 -4.19 11.23
N ARG A 186 17.60 -4.56 9.95
CA ARG A 186 18.53 -5.49 9.29
C ARG A 186 19.92 -4.87 9.08
N GLU A 187 20.01 -3.59 8.74
CA GLU A 187 21.29 -2.89 8.57
C GLU A 187 22.03 -2.78 9.92
N GLU A 188 21.31 -2.48 11.01
CA GLU A 188 21.80 -2.49 12.39
C GLU A 188 22.22 -3.90 12.86
N GLU A 189 21.46 -4.95 12.51
CA GLU A 189 21.80 -6.36 12.79
C GLU A 189 23.09 -6.79 12.09
N ILE A 190 23.26 -6.42 10.81
CA ILE A 190 24.48 -6.70 10.03
C ILE A 190 25.68 -5.93 10.60
N GLU A 191 25.54 -4.64 10.92
CA GLU A 191 26.63 -3.86 11.53
C GLU A 191 27.01 -4.44 12.90
N ALA A 192 26.05 -4.87 13.71
CA ALA A 192 26.29 -5.53 14.98
C ALA A 192 27.01 -6.88 14.81
N GLU A 193 26.66 -7.67 13.79
CA GLU A 193 27.34 -8.94 13.50
C GLU A 193 28.77 -8.72 12.97
N GLU A 194 28.98 -7.77 12.07
CA GLU A 194 30.31 -7.37 11.58
C GLU A 194 31.19 -6.80 12.70
N LYS A 195 30.62 -5.98 13.58
CA LYS A 195 31.32 -5.49 14.77
C LYS A 195 31.67 -6.64 15.71
N ALA A 196 30.74 -7.55 15.99
CA ALA A 196 31.01 -8.72 16.82
C ALA A 196 32.04 -9.67 16.19
N LYS A 197 32.14 -9.74 14.85
CA LYS A 197 33.22 -10.45 14.14
C LYS A 197 34.56 -9.74 14.35
N ARG A 198 34.65 -8.43 14.09
CA ARG A 198 35.85 -7.61 14.31
C ARG A 198 36.34 -7.65 15.76
N ASP A 199 35.43 -7.58 16.73
CA ASP A 199 35.76 -7.62 18.15
C ASP A 199 36.28 -9.02 18.56
N LYS A 200 35.73 -10.11 18.02
CA LYS A 200 36.25 -11.48 18.20
C LYS A 200 37.62 -11.69 17.55
N GLU A 201 37.82 -11.19 16.33
CA GLU A 201 39.11 -11.25 15.63
C GLU A 201 40.18 -10.44 16.36
N TRP A 202 39.83 -9.24 16.85
CA TRP A 202 40.71 -8.43 17.69
C TRP A 202 41.07 -9.15 18.99
N GLN A 203 40.08 -9.74 19.69
CA GLN A 203 40.28 -10.50 20.93
C GLN A 203 41.24 -11.68 20.68
N LYS A 204 41.02 -12.45 19.61
CA LYS A 204 41.88 -13.57 19.21
C LYS A 204 43.30 -13.09 18.91
N ASN A 205 43.47 -12.08 18.06
CA ASN A 205 44.77 -11.53 17.69
C ASN A 205 45.52 -10.96 18.92
N PHE A 206 44.79 -10.37 19.88
CA PHE A 206 45.32 -9.90 21.15
C PHE A 206 45.78 -11.06 22.04
N GLU A 207 45.02 -12.14 22.13
CA GLU A 207 45.37 -13.34 22.91
C GLU A 207 46.52 -14.14 22.30
N GLU A 208 46.56 -14.32 20.99
CA GLU A 208 47.72 -14.91 20.28
C GLU A 208 48.97 -14.03 20.45
N SER A 209 48.82 -12.70 20.41
CA SER A 209 49.88 -11.75 20.75
C SER A 209 50.19 -11.65 22.25
N ARG A 210 49.51 -12.39 23.13
CA ARG A 210 49.71 -12.27 24.59
C ARG A 210 51.06 -12.81 25.02
N ASP A 211 51.42 -14.02 24.60
CA ASP A 211 52.59 -14.69 25.14
C ASP A 211 53.89 -14.03 24.64
N GLY A 212 53.94 -13.60 23.37
CA GLY A 212 55.03 -12.75 22.86
C GLY A 212 55.16 -11.39 23.58
N ARG A 213 54.05 -10.77 24.01
CA ARG A 213 54.08 -9.56 24.84
C ARG A 213 54.56 -9.85 26.27
N VAL A 214 54.14 -10.98 26.84
CA VAL A 214 54.57 -11.43 28.18
C VAL A 214 56.06 -11.74 28.20
N ASP A 215 56.60 -12.39 27.16
CA ASP A 215 58.03 -12.70 27.06
C ASP A 215 58.88 -11.47 26.73
N SER A 216 58.38 -10.55 25.91
CA SER A 216 58.98 -9.22 25.75
C SER A 216 59.05 -8.46 27.09
N TRP A 217 57.98 -8.50 27.89
CA TRP A 217 57.94 -7.89 29.22
C TRP A 217 58.86 -8.59 30.22
N ARG A 218 58.94 -9.94 30.21
CA ARG A 218 59.90 -10.72 31.01
C ARG A 218 61.34 -10.35 30.65
N ASN A 219 61.67 -10.25 29.36
CA ASN A 219 62.99 -9.83 28.89
C ASN A 219 63.31 -8.39 29.28
N PHE A 220 62.35 -7.46 29.17
CA PHE A 220 62.51 -6.08 29.67
C PHE A 220 62.74 -6.06 31.19
N GLN A 221 62.03 -6.87 31.96
CA GLN A 221 62.24 -6.99 33.41
C GLN A 221 63.60 -7.62 33.76
N ALA A 222 64.08 -8.56 32.95
CA ALA A 222 65.43 -9.13 33.07
C ALA A 222 66.51 -8.08 32.74
N HIS A 223 66.36 -7.34 31.65
CA HIS A 223 67.31 -6.30 31.22
C HIS A 223 67.34 -5.09 32.16
N THR A 224 66.22 -4.74 32.80
CA THR A 224 66.21 -3.71 33.86
C THR A 224 66.84 -4.23 35.16
N LYS A 225 66.67 -5.52 35.50
CA LYS A 225 67.40 -6.18 36.60
C LYS A 225 68.91 -6.24 36.34
N THR A 226 69.38 -6.56 35.12
CA THR A 226 70.81 -6.55 34.79
C THR A 226 71.39 -5.13 34.79
N LYS A 227 70.73 -4.14 34.18
CA LYS A 227 71.16 -2.72 34.29
C LYS A 227 71.20 -2.22 35.73
N LYS A 228 70.32 -2.68 36.62
CA LYS A 228 70.36 -2.37 38.06
C LYS A 228 71.53 -3.07 38.79
N LYS A 229 71.98 -4.23 38.29
CA LYS A 229 73.18 -4.94 38.76
C LYS A 229 74.47 -4.28 38.25
N GLU A 230 74.55 -3.89 36.98
CA GLU A 230 75.65 -3.09 36.42
C GLU A 230 75.83 -1.75 37.13
N LYS A 231 74.73 -1.02 37.37
CA LYS A 231 74.78 0.26 38.12
C LYS A 231 75.26 0.07 39.56
N LYS A 232 75.01 -1.08 40.20
CA LYS A 232 75.61 -1.42 41.52
C LYS A 232 77.06 -1.91 41.42
N ALA A 233 77.50 -2.48 40.30
CA ALA A 233 78.89 -2.89 40.09
C ALA A 233 79.82 -1.68 39.80
N ARG A 234 79.29 -0.61 39.19
CA ARG A 234 80.05 0.60 38.84
C ARG A 234 80.24 1.64 39.96
N THR A 235 79.68 1.44 41.16
CA THR A 235 79.79 2.39 42.29
C THR A 235 81.04 2.21 43.17
N PHE A 236 82.10 1.56 42.66
CA PHE A 236 83.37 1.33 43.38
C PHE A 236 84.62 1.86 42.66
N LEU A 237 84.50 3.02 41.98
CA LEU A 237 85.66 3.84 41.64
C LEU A 237 85.49 5.27 42.18
N LYS A 238 86.62 5.88 42.58
CA LYS A 238 86.69 7.15 43.30
C LYS A 238 86.23 8.33 42.43
N PRO A 239 85.65 9.41 43.03
CA PRO A 239 85.31 10.60 42.28
C PRO A 239 86.57 11.23 41.64
N PRO A 240 86.51 11.66 40.37
CA PRO A 240 87.62 12.38 39.75
C PRO A 240 87.81 13.75 40.41
N LYS A 241 89.07 14.20 40.50
CA LYS A 241 89.39 15.51 41.09
C LYS A 241 88.82 16.64 40.24
N VAL A 242 88.22 17.63 40.89
CA VAL A 242 87.93 18.92 40.26
C VAL A 242 89.24 19.58 39.86
N LYS A 243 89.36 19.97 38.58
CA LYS A 243 90.19 21.10 38.16
C LYS A 243 89.26 22.24 37.80
N MET A 244 89.55 23.43 38.31
CA MET A 244 89.00 24.68 37.81
C MET A 244 89.83 25.13 36.59
N GLU A 245 89.44 26.28 36.04
CA GLU A 245 90.14 27.06 35.01
C GLU A 245 89.97 26.55 33.56
N GLN A 246 89.76 27.41 32.57
CA GLN A 246 89.50 28.86 32.62
C GLN A 246 88.56 29.27 31.46
N ARG A 247 88.03 30.49 31.50
CA ARG A 247 87.37 31.14 30.35
C ARG A 247 88.39 31.98 29.60
N GLU A 248 88.40 31.85 28.28
CA GLU A 248 88.54 32.96 27.33
C GLU A 248 87.43 32.80 26.27
#